data_AF-A0A6J1VU95-F1
#
_entry.id   AF-A0A6J1VU95-F1
#
_cell.length_a   1.000
_cell.length_b   1.000
_cell.length_c   1.000
_cell.angle_alpha   90.00
_cell.angle_beta   90.00
_cell.angle_gamma   90.00
#
_symmetry.space_group_name_H-M   'P 1'
#
loop_
_entity.id
_entity.type
_entity.pdbx_description
1 polymer ?
#
loop_
_entity_poly.entity_id
_entity_poly.type
_entity_poly.pdbx_seq_one_letter_code
_entity_poly.pdbx_strand_id
1 'polypeptide(L)' 'MAFGKSQKDAFGTPVGHLIAKATFGALQTEEWGQFMHICDLINTTEEGPKEAVRALRKRLSKNCNHVEIHLTLSVSTT' A
#
# COMPACT_ATOMS: atom_id res chain seq x y z
N MET A 1 -1.07 31.42 -5.30
CA MET A 1 -0.55 30.51 -4.26
C MET A 1 -0.84 29.08 -4.70
N ALA A 2 0.13 28.41 -5.33
CA ALA A 2 -0.02 27.01 -5.70
C ALA A 2 0.19 26.15 -4.46
N PHE A 3 -0.79 25.31 -4.12
CA PHE A 3 -0.69 24.33 -3.04
C PHE A 3 0.46 23.36 -3.32
N GLY A 4 1.66 23.70 -2.83
CA GLY A 4 2.75 22.76 -2.66
C GLY A 4 2.38 21.79 -1.55
N LYS A 5 1.51 20.81 -1.84
CA LYS A 5 1.41 19.62 -1.00
C LYS A 5 2.73 18.90 -1.19
N SER A 6 3.69 19.16 -0.30
CA SER A 6 4.87 18.32 -0.12
C SER A 6 4.40 16.87 -0.23
N GLN A 7 4.78 16.19 -1.30
CA GLN A 7 4.46 14.79 -1.52
C GLN A 7 5.16 14.03 -0.39
N LYS A 8 4.51 13.90 0.77
CA LYS A 8 4.88 12.89 1.76
C LYS A 8 4.94 11.59 0.98
N ASP A 9 6.12 10.97 0.92
CA ASP A 9 6.33 9.77 0.14
C ASP A 9 5.27 8.74 0.55
N ALA A 10 4.49 8.22 -0.40
CA ALA A 10 3.39 7.32 -0.07
C ALA A 10 3.85 6.01 0.58
N PHE A 11 5.14 5.66 0.50
CA PHE A 11 5.76 4.54 1.21
C PHE A 11 6.55 4.97 2.46
N GLY A 12 6.59 6.27 2.76
CA GLY A 12 7.21 6.85 3.95
C GLY A 12 6.30 6.84 5.18
N THR A 13 5.05 6.42 5.05
CA THR A 13 4.13 6.22 6.19
C THR A 13 4.20 4.79 6.71
N PRO A 14 3.82 4.53 7.98
CA PRO A 14 3.81 3.18 8.54
C PRO A 14 3.02 2.19 7.67
N VAL A 15 1.82 2.59 7.22
CA VAL A 15 0.97 1.76 6.34
C VAL A 15 1.55 1.63 4.94
N GLY A 16 2.12 2.71 4.38
CA GLY A 16 2.73 2.69 3.07
C GLY A 16 3.95 1.80 2.98
N HIS A 17 4.77 1.78 4.03
CA HIS A 17 5.93 0.90 4.13
C HIS A 17 5.53 -0.58 4.13
N LEU A 18 4.48 -0.94 4.89
CA LEU A 18 3.96 -2.30 4.92
C LEU A 18 3.37 -2.71 3.58
N ILE A 19 2.58 -1.85 2.93
CA ILE A 19 2.05 -2.10 1.58
C ILE A 19 3.21 -2.33 0.60
N ALA A 20 4.26 -1.51 0.66
CA ALA A 20 5.40 -1.67 -0.23
C ALA A 20 6.11 -3.01 -0.06
N LYS A 21 6.18 -3.53 1.17
CA LYS A 21 6.76 -4.82 1.50
C LYS A 21 5.84 -5.98 1.08
N ALA A 22 4.55 -5.88 1.37
CA ALA A 22 3.57 -6.94 1.14
C ALA A 22 3.21 -7.10 -0.35
N THR A 23 3.46 -6.08 -1.17
CA THR A 23 3.25 -6.13 -2.63
C THR A 23 4.56 -6.12 -3.42
N PHE A 24 5.66 -6.60 -2.83
CA PHE A 24 6.96 -6.61 -3.48
C PHE A 24 7.01 -7.69 -4.57
N GLY A 25 7.46 -7.34 -5.78
CA GLY A 25 7.40 -8.24 -6.94
C GLY A 25 8.23 -9.53 -6.87
N ALA A 26 9.07 -9.71 -5.85
CA ALA A 26 9.79 -10.96 -5.58
C ALA A 26 9.02 -11.92 -4.68
N LEU A 27 7.87 -11.53 -4.13
CA LEU A 27 7.00 -12.41 -3.36
C LEU A 27 6.32 -13.40 -4.30
N GLN A 28 6.36 -14.69 -3.97
CA GLN A 28 5.72 -15.74 -4.76
C GLN A 28 4.25 -15.93 -4.38
N THR A 29 3.86 -15.57 -3.16
CA THR A 29 2.53 -15.87 -2.59
C THR A 29 2.01 -14.71 -1.76
N GLU A 30 0.69 -14.70 -1.54
CA GLU A 30 0.02 -13.77 -0.63
C GLU A 30 0.38 -14.12 0.82
N GLU A 31 1.00 -13.19 1.52
CA GLU A 31 1.28 -13.31 2.93
C GLU A 31 0.08 -12.76 3.73
N TRP A 32 -0.98 -13.57 3.87
CA TRP A 32 -2.23 -13.18 4.53
C TRP A 32 -2.02 -12.57 5.93
N GLY A 33 -1.01 -13.03 6.67
CA GLY A 33 -0.65 -12.42 7.96
C GLY A 33 -0.17 -10.97 7.85
N GLN A 34 0.52 -10.61 6.76
CA GLN A 34 0.89 -9.21 6.50
C GLN A 34 -0.32 -8.39 6.06
N PHE A 35 -1.24 -8.99 5.29
CA PHE A 35 -2.45 -8.30 4.84
C PHE A 35 -3.36 -7.97 6.01
N MET A 36 -3.61 -8.93 6.92
CA MET A 36 -4.37 -8.70 8.15
C MET A 36 -3.74 -7.60 9.01
N HIS A 37 -2.42 -7.61 9.17
CA HIS A 37 -1.72 -6.56 9.90
C HIS A 37 -1.84 -5.18 9.24
N ILE A 38 -1.84 -5.11 7.90
CA ILE A 38 -2.11 -3.86 7.17
C ILE A 38 -3.54 -3.37 7.47
N CYS A 39 -4.55 -4.24 7.42
CA CYS A 39 -5.93 -3.88 7.74
C CYS A 39 -6.06 -3.41 9.20
N ASP A 40 -5.41 -4.07 10.16
CA ASP A 40 -5.38 -3.63 11.56
C ASP A 40 -4.74 -2.23 11.70
N LEU A 41 -3.64 -1.97 10.99
CA LEU A 41 -2.97 -0.67 11.02
C LEU A 41 -3.83 0.43 10.39
N ILE A 42 -4.55 0.11 9.31
CA ILE A 42 -5.51 1.02 8.67
C ILE A 42 -6.65 1.33 9.64
N ASN A 43 -7.17 0.33 10.35
CA ASN A 43 -8.30 0.48 11.28
C ASN A 43 -7.92 1.19 12.59
N THR A 44 -6.65 1.12 12.99
CA THR A 44 -6.15 1.76 14.23
C THR A 44 -5.73 3.21 14.04
N THR A 45 -5.56 3.68 12.80
CA THR A 45 -5.08 5.04 12.52
C THR A 45 -6.10 5.85 11.72
N GLU A 46 -6.42 7.07 12.17
CA GLU A 46 -7.40 7.94 11.50
C GLU A 46 -6.98 8.32 10.07
N GLU A 47 -5.67 8.54 9.84
CA GLU A 47 -5.11 8.79 8.50
C GLU A 47 -4.79 7.50 7.72
N GLY A 48 -4.94 6.32 8.35
CA GLY A 48 -4.60 5.01 7.78
C GLY A 48 -5.25 4.74 6.42
N PRO A 49 -6.57 4.88 6.27
CA PRO A 49 -7.26 4.64 5.01
C PRO A 49 -6.75 5.53 3.86
N LYS A 50 -6.48 6.80 4.17
CA LYS A 50 -6.02 7.79 3.18
C LYS A 50 -4.59 7.51 2.73
N GLU A 51 -3.71 7.14 3.65
CA GLU A 51 -2.32 6.82 3.36
C GLU A 51 -2.19 5.44 2.67
N ALA A 52 -3.04 4.47 3.02
CA ALA A 52 -3.13 3.19 2.32
C ALA A 52 -3.51 3.36 0.85
N VAL A 53 -4.60 4.09 0.56
CA VAL A 53 -5.05 4.35 -0.81
C VAL A 53 -3.96 5.06 -1.63
N ARG A 54 -3.19 5.96 -1.02
CA ARG A 54 -2.05 6.62 -1.68
C ARG A 54 -0.95 5.63 -2.04
N ALA A 55 -0.57 4.74 -1.12
CA ALA A 55 0.45 3.73 -1.33
C ALA A 55 0.03 2.71 -2.39
N LEU A 56 -1.21 2.19 -2.31
CA LEU A 56 -1.78 1.27 -3.29
C LEU A 56 -1.84 1.92 -4.69
N ARG A 57 -2.31 3.17 -4.78
CA ARG A 57 -2.34 3.91 -6.05
C ARG A 57 -0.94 4.14 -6.62
N LYS A 58 0.05 4.44 -5.79
CA LYS A 58 1.46 4.58 -6.21
C LYS A 58 1.99 3.25 -6.75
N ARG A 59 1.66 2.13 -6.10
CA ARG A 59 2.06 0.78 -6.51
C ARG A 59 1.42 0.33 -7.82
N LEU A 60 0.15 0.67 -8.06
CA LEU A 60 -0.55 0.31 -9.30
C LEU A 60 -0.21 1.24 -10.49
N SER A 61 0.17 2.48 -10.22
CA SER A 61 0.42 3.46 -11.28
C SER A 61 1.61 3.06 -12.16
N LYS A 62 1.34 2.84 -13.46
CA LYS A 62 2.35 2.45 -14.47
C LYS A 62 3.11 1.16 -14.13
N ASN A 63 2.56 0.31 -13.29
CA ASN A 63 3.17 -0.96 -12.94
C ASN A 63 2.75 -2.03 -13.94
N CYS A 64 3.72 -2.74 -14.51
CA CYS A 64 3.49 -3.86 -15.44
C CYS A 64 3.83 -5.21 -14.80
N ASN A 65 4.22 -5.23 -13.52
CA ASN A 65 4.51 -6.47 -12.81
C ASN A 65 3.22 -7.12 -12.34
N HIS A 66 2.82 -8.21 -13.00
CA HIS A 66 1.61 -8.96 -12.67
C HIS A 66 1.56 -9.44 -11.22
N VAL A 67 2.70 -9.77 -10.62
CA VAL A 67 2.79 -10.19 -9.21
C VAL A 67 2.46 -9.02 -8.29
N GLU A 68 3.05 -7.84 -8.53
CA GLU A 68 2.77 -6.66 -7.71
C GLU A 68 1.31 -6.22 -7.85
N ILE A 69 0.75 -6.27 -9.06
CA ILE A 69 -0.66 -5.94 -9.31
C ILE A 69 -1.57 -6.93 -8.57
N HIS A 70 -1.32 -8.24 -8.70
CA HIS A 70 -2.10 -9.27 -8.02
C HIS A 70 -2.10 -9.07 -6.51
N LEU A 71 -0.93 -8.96 -5.89
CA LEU A 71 -0.80 -8.76 -4.44
C LEU A 71 -1.46 -7.45 -3.97
N THR A 72 -1.36 -6.38 -4.76
CA THR A 72 -1.98 -5.08 -4.42
C THR A 72 -3.50 -5.14 -4.47
N LEU A 73 -4.07 -5.87 -5.44
CA LEU A 73 -5.51 -6.08 -5.55
C LEU A 73 -6.03 -6.96 -4.40
N SER A 74 -5.28 -8.00 -4.02
CA SER A 74 -5.62 -8.85 -2.88
C SER A 74 -5.62 -8.10 -1.55
N VAL A 75 -4.63 -7.23 -1.28
CA VAL A 75 -4.66 -6.35 -0.09
C VAL A 75 -5.87 -5.43 -0.09
N SER A 76 -6.34 -4.99 -1.27
CA SER A 76 -7.48 -4.09 -1.39
C SER A 76 -8.83 -4.79 -1.23
N THR A 77 -8.88 -6.12 -1.34
CA THR A 77 -10.14 -6.89 -1.24
C THR A 77 -10.46 -7.37 0.18
N THR A 78 -9.47 -7.38 1.07
CA THR A 78 -9.60 -7.69 2.51
C THR A 78 -10.05 -6.49 3.31
#